data_AF-A0A7Y0CX72-F1
#
_entry.id   AF-A0A7Y0CX72-F1
#
_cell.length_a   1.000
_cell.length_b   1.000
_cell.length_c   1.000
_cell.angle_alpha   90.00
_cell.angle_beta   90.00
_cell.angle_gamma   90.00
#
_symmetry.space_group_name_H-M   'P 1'
#
loop_
_entity.id
_entity.type
_entity.pdbx_description
1 polymer ?
#
loop_
_entity_poly.entity_id
_entity_poly.type
_entity_poly.pdbx_seq_one_letter_code
_entity_poly.pdbx_strand_id
1 'polypeptide(L)'
;MKAQVGDRIILAGTRVDDPVRDGEVLEVKGSDGNAPYTVKWSDGHIGLVYPGPGAVMRVESGTGETPRAATTKTWRVQISVVEVGDNTRATAMFISDQPGQFSAEGDSHRSPSDDPRSTIGDEVAVARALRHLADTLLAQAESDIEAV
;
A
#
# COMPACT_ATOMS: atom_id res chain seq x y z
N MET A 1 13.50 -30.90 -13.75
CA MET A 1 13.17 -29.57 -13.19
C MET A 1 11.68 -29.56 -12.91
N LYS A 2 11.24 -29.07 -11.75
CA LYS A 2 9.82 -29.10 -11.34
C LYS A 2 9.36 -27.68 -11.00
N ALA A 3 8.12 -27.35 -11.36
CA ALA A 3 7.47 -26.09 -11.02
C ALA A 3 6.05 -26.38 -10.52
N GLN A 4 5.50 -25.48 -9.73
CA GLN A 4 4.14 -25.49 -9.20
C GLN A 4 3.34 -24.31 -9.75
N VAL A 5 2.01 -24.40 -9.66
CA VAL A 5 1.13 -23.27 -9.98
C VAL A 5 1.43 -22.11 -9.02
N GLY A 6 1.58 -20.91 -9.57
CA GLY A 6 2.00 -19.70 -8.85
C GLY A 6 3.50 -19.44 -8.86
N ASP A 7 4.34 -20.41 -9.27
CA ASP A 7 5.78 -20.16 -9.41
C ASP A 7 6.06 -19.18 -10.56
N ARG A 8 7.08 -18.34 -10.40
CA ARG A 8 7.57 -17.48 -11.47
C ARG A 8 8.67 -18.20 -12.24
N ILE A 9 8.48 -18.33 -13.55
CA ILE A 9 9.46 -18.86 -14.48
C ILE A 9 10.19 -17.71 -15.15
N ILE A 10 11.53 -17.78 -15.18
CA ILE A 10 12.40 -16.95 -16.01
C ILE A 10 13.04 -17.86 -17.05
N LEU A 11 12.72 -17.65 -18.32
CA LEU A 11 13.26 -18.39 -19.45
C LEU A 11 14.30 -17.52 -20.17
N ALA A 12 15.57 -17.95 -20.13
CA ALA A 12 16.60 -17.32 -20.94
C ALA A 12 16.34 -17.60 -22.43
N GLY A 13 16.58 -16.59 -23.26
CA GLY A 13 16.56 -16.73 -24.71
C GLY A 13 17.53 -17.81 -25.20
N THR A 14 17.17 -18.53 -26.27
CA THR A 14 18.00 -19.64 -26.78
C THR A 14 19.16 -19.16 -27.65
N ARG A 15 19.15 -17.89 -28.09
CA ARG A 15 20.24 -17.23 -28.83
C ARG A 15 20.77 -16.02 -28.04
N VAL A 16 22.01 -15.63 -28.32
CA VAL A 16 22.54 -14.33 -27.89
C VAL A 16 21.66 -13.24 -28.53
N ASP A 17 21.21 -12.27 -27.71
CA ASP A 17 20.22 -11.20 -27.99
C ASP A 17 18.72 -11.55 -27.87
N ASP A 18 18.35 -12.80 -27.58
CA ASP A 18 16.94 -13.10 -27.31
C ASP A 18 16.50 -12.52 -25.95
N PRO A 19 15.34 -11.84 -25.87
CA PRO A 19 14.86 -11.26 -24.62
C PRO A 19 14.58 -12.36 -23.59
N VAL A 20 15.09 -12.17 -22.38
CA VAL A 20 14.69 -12.97 -21.21
C VAL A 20 13.20 -12.76 -21.01
N ARG A 21 12.43 -13.86 -21.00
CA ARG A 21 10.99 -13.81 -20.74
C ARG A 21 10.70 -14.34 -19.36
N ASP A 22 9.89 -13.60 -18.61
CA ASP A 22 9.43 -13.99 -17.30
C ASP A 22 7.89 -14.08 -17.26
N GLY A 23 7.38 -15.01 -16.46
CA GLY A 23 5.94 -15.24 -16.36
C GLY A 23 5.56 -16.17 -15.20
N GLU A 24 4.28 -16.17 -14.86
CA GLU A 24 3.72 -16.98 -13.77
C GLU A 24 3.14 -18.29 -14.31
N VAL A 25 3.41 -19.41 -13.64
CA VAL A 25 2.83 -20.72 -13.96
C VAL A 25 1.36 -20.74 -13.55
N LEU A 26 0.45 -20.74 -14.52
CA LEU A 26 -0.98 -20.89 -14.29
C LEU A 26 -1.39 -22.35 -14.11
N GLU A 27 -0.69 -23.28 -14.77
CA GLU A 27 -1.03 -24.70 -14.77
C GLU A 27 0.20 -25.55 -15.07
N VAL A 28 0.33 -26.68 -14.37
CA VAL A 28 1.35 -27.70 -14.65
C VAL A 28 0.68 -28.91 -15.27
N LYS A 29 0.98 -29.19 -16.55
CA LYS A 29 0.34 -30.27 -17.32
C LYS A 29 1.14 -31.56 -17.35
N GLY A 30 2.43 -31.52 -17.03
CA GLY A 30 3.23 -32.74 -16.87
C GLY A 30 3.01 -33.38 -15.51
N SER A 31 3.17 -34.71 -15.45
CA SER A 31 3.09 -35.45 -14.20
C SER A 31 4.19 -35.02 -13.22
N ASP A 32 3.91 -35.06 -11.92
CA ASP A 32 4.85 -34.78 -10.83
C ASP A 32 5.57 -33.41 -10.88
N GLY A 33 4.92 -32.39 -11.45
CA GLY A 33 5.46 -31.04 -11.55
C GLY A 33 6.34 -30.79 -12.78
N ASN A 34 6.39 -31.74 -13.72
CA ASN A 34 7.18 -31.62 -14.94
C ASN A 34 6.49 -30.77 -16.01
N ALA A 35 7.27 -30.29 -16.97
CA ALA A 35 6.76 -29.66 -18.18
C ALA A 35 5.80 -30.60 -18.96
N PRO A 36 4.85 -30.07 -19.75
CA PRO A 36 4.69 -28.66 -20.11
C PRO A 36 3.94 -27.81 -19.07
N TYR A 37 4.19 -26.50 -19.11
CA TYR A 37 3.59 -25.51 -18.21
C TYR A 37 2.76 -24.49 -18.99
N THR A 38 1.54 -24.18 -18.55
CA THR A 38 0.81 -23.00 -19.05
C THR A 38 1.32 -21.79 -18.27
N VAL A 39 1.91 -20.81 -18.95
CA VAL A 39 2.53 -19.63 -18.32
C VAL A 39 1.84 -18.37 -18.81
N LYS A 40 1.54 -17.44 -17.89
CA LYS A 40 1.17 -16.06 -18.19
C LYS A 40 2.43 -15.20 -18.17
N TRP A 41 2.86 -14.76 -19.34
CA TRP A 41 4.04 -13.93 -19.51
C TRP A 41 3.77 -12.49 -19.03
N SER A 42 4.83 -11.78 -18.62
CA SER A 42 4.77 -10.38 -18.19
C SER A 42 4.33 -9.41 -19.29
N ASP A 43 4.43 -9.82 -20.57
CA ASP A 43 3.88 -9.10 -21.72
C ASP A 43 2.36 -9.29 -21.91
N GLY A 44 1.71 -10.08 -21.04
CA GLY A 44 0.29 -10.37 -21.03
C GLY A 44 -0.12 -11.61 -21.84
N HIS A 45 0.78 -12.23 -22.62
CA HIS A 45 0.45 -13.42 -23.38
C HIS A 45 0.37 -14.66 -22.50
N ILE A 46 -0.56 -15.57 -22.82
CA ILE A 46 -0.66 -16.88 -22.19
C ILE A 46 -0.22 -17.93 -23.20
N GLY A 47 0.75 -18.77 -22.84
CA GLY A 47 1.33 -19.76 -23.74
C GLY A 47 1.76 -21.04 -23.02
N LEU A 48 1.83 -22.12 -23.80
CA LEU A 48 2.32 -23.42 -23.33
C LEU A 48 3.83 -23.52 -23.53
N VAL A 49 4.56 -23.87 -22.47
CA VAL A 49 6.03 -23.89 -22.45
C VAL A 49 6.53 -25.33 -22.38
N TYR A 50 7.42 -25.66 -23.32
CA TYR A 50 8.18 -26.91 -23.37
C TYR A 50 9.67 -26.57 -23.27
N PRO A 51 10.26 -26.55 -22.05
CA PRO A 51 11.70 -26.34 -21.92
C PRO A 51 12.44 -27.53 -22.56
N GLY A 52 13.21 -27.24 -23.60
CA GLY A 52 14.05 -28.23 -24.27
C GLY A 52 15.33 -28.55 -23.49
N PRO A 53 16.09 -29.58 -23.90
CA PRO A 53 17.41 -29.86 -23.34
C PRO A 53 18.33 -28.64 -23.46
N GLY A 54 18.82 -28.12 -22.33
CA GLY A 54 19.68 -26.93 -22.29
C GLY A 54 18.96 -25.60 -22.01
N ALA A 55 17.63 -25.61 -21.84
CA ALA A 55 16.90 -24.42 -21.40
C ALA A 55 17.32 -24.03 -19.97
N VAL A 56 17.78 -22.79 -19.79
CA VAL A 56 18.01 -22.21 -18.47
C VAL A 56 16.69 -21.60 -18.01
N MET A 57 15.99 -22.34 -17.16
CA MET A 57 14.73 -21.95 -16.56
C MET A 57 14.95 -21.81 -15.06
N ARG A 58 14.75 -20.60 -14.52
CA ARG A 58 14.74 -20.38 -13.07
C ARG A 58 13.29 -20.40 -12.60
N VAL A 59 13.03 -21.18 -11.56
CA VAL A 59 11.74 -21.23 -10.87
C VAL A 59 11.93 -20.51 -9.55
N GLU A 60 11.26 -19.39 -9.36
CA GLU A 60 11.15 -18.71 -8.08
C GLU A 60 9.80 -19.10 -7.49
N SER A 61 9.83 -19.77 -6.32
CA SER A 61 8.61 -20.19 -5.66
C SER A 61 7.77 -18.97 -5.34
N GLY A 62 6.65 -18.82 -6.04
CA GLY A 62 5.66 -17.83 -5.68
C GLY A 62 5.08 -18.30 -4.37
N THR A 63 5.22 -17.51 -3.31
CA THR A 63 4.34 -17.67 -2.15
C THR A 63 2.92 -17.62 -2.70
N GLY A 64 2.23 -18.78 -2.71
CA GLY A 64 0.95 -19.05 -3.38
C GLY A 64 -0.24 -18.28 -2.78
N GLU A 65 -0.03 -17.01 -2.48
CA GLU A 65 -1.06 -16.07 -2.13
C GLU A 65 -1.59 -15.51 -3.45
N THR A 66 -2.68 -16.13 -3.95
CA THR A 66 -3.59 -15.47 -4.89
C THR A 66 -3.68 -14.01 -4.49
N PRO A 67 -3.37 -13.01 -5.34
CA PRO A 67 -3.37 -11.62 -4.90
C PRO A 67 -4.74 -11.31 -4.34
N ARG A 68 -4.84 -11.20 -3.01
CA ARG A 68 -6.09 -10.80 -2.37
C ARG A 68 -6.42 -9.45 -2.95
N ALA A 69 -7.54 -9.35 -3.67
CA ALA A 69 -7.96 -8.09 -4.28
C ALA A 69 -7.90 -7.00 -3.20
N ALA A 70 -7.06 -5.98 -3.41
CA ALA A 70 -6.87 -4.92 -2.44
C ALA A 70 -8.23 -4.23 -2.21
N THR A 71 -8.70 -4.23 -0.96
CA THR A 71 -9.87 -3.44 -0.58
C THR A 71 -9.40 -2.04 -0.20
N THR A 72 -10.00 -1.01 -0.79
CA THR A 72 -9.71 0.38 -0.43
C THR A 72 -10.83 0.89 0.47
N LYS A 73 -10.45 1.49 1.61
CA LYS A 73 -11.36 2.28 2.44
C LYS A 73 -11.05 3.76 2.27
N THR A 74 -12.10 4.59 2.28
CA THR A 74 -11.96 6.04 2.25
C THR A 74 -12.54 6.63 3.53
N TRP A 75 -11.70 7.32 4.28
CA TRP A 75 -12.09 8.10 5.46
C TRP A 75 -11.82 9.58 5.24
N ARG A 76 -12.40 10.44 6.08
CA ARG A 76 -12.24 11.89 5.97
C ARG A 76 -11.81 12.50 7.29
N VAL A 77 -11.04 13.58 7.22
CA VAL A 77 -10.81 14.49 8.34
C VAL A 77 -11.44 15.82 7.96
N GLN A 78 -12.37 16.30 8.76
CA GLN A 78 -12.90 17.65 8.63
C GLN A 78 -12.15 18.57 9.59
N ILE A 79 -11.67 19.71 9.07
CA ILE A 79 -10.89 20.67 9.83
C ILE A 79 -11.66 21.99 9.85
N SER A 80 -11.89 22.53 11.04
CA SER A 80 -12.48 23.85 11.26
C SER A 80 -11.44 24.75 11.93
N VAL A 81 -11.25 25.97 11.40
CA VAL A 81 -10.31 26.96 11.94
C VAL A 81 -11.09 28.17 12.41
N VAL A 82 -10.74 28.69 13.60
CA VAL A 82 -11.32 29.88 14.21
C VAL A 82 -10.20 30.81 14.63
N GLU A 83 -10.24 32.05 14.14
CA GLU A 83 -9.30 33.11 14.48
C GLU A 83 -9.97 34.15 15.38
N VAL A 84 -9.32 34.48 16.50
CA VAL A 84 -9.74 35.53 17.43
C VAL A 84 -8.53 36.36 17.84
N GLY A 85 -8.37 37.53 17.22
CA GLY A 85 -7.24 38.43 17.47
C GLY A 85 -5.93 37.82 16.97
N ASP A 86 -5.01 37.54 17.91
CA ASP A 86 -3.73 36.88 17.63
C ASP A 86 -3.77 35.36 17.86
N ASN A 87 -4.93 34.80 18.24
CA ASN A 87 -5.07 33.38 18.51
C ASN A 87 -5.79 32.69 17.36
N THR A 88 -5.26 31.55 16.94
CA THR A 88 -5.90 30.64 16.01
C THR A 88 -6.13 29.30 16.69
N ARG A 89 -7.34 28.74 16.56
CA ARG A 89 -7.66 27.38 16.98
C ARG A 89 -8.15 26.56 15.78
N ALA A 90 -7.60 25.37 15.61
CA ALA A 90 -8.08 24.39 14.66
C ALA A 90 -8.66 23.18 15.40
N THR A 91 -9.78 22.66 14.92
CA THR A 91 -10.39 21.41 15.39
C THR A 91 -10.42 20.42 14.23
N ALA A 92 -9.81 19.24 14.41
CA ALA A 92 -9.83 18.14 13.47
C ALA A 92 -10.83 17.07 13.94
N MET A 93 -11.75 16.67 13.07
CA MET A 93 -12.79 15.67 13.30
C MET A 93 -12.57 14.51 12.34
N PHE A 94 -12.32 13.31 12.85
CA PHE A 94 -12.17 12.11 12.03
C PHE A 94 -13.53 11.46 11.77
N ILE A 95 -13.82 11.19 10.50
CA ILE A 95 -15.07 10.61 10.03
C ILE A 95 -14.75 9.28 9.36
N SER A 96 -15.13 8.20 10.02
CA SER A 96 -14.90 6.83 9.56
C SER A 96 -16.16 5.96 9.68
N ASP A 97 -16.07 4.73 9.17
CA ASP A 97 -17.08 3.68 9.35
C ASP A 97 -16.91 2.93 10.69
N GLN A 98 -15.88 3.27 11.48
CA GLN A 98 -15.61 2.64 12.78
C GLN A 98 -16.38 3.35 13.90
N PRO A 99 -16.83 2.62 14.93
CA PRO A 99 -17.36 3.24 16.14
C PRO A 99 -16.26 4.04 16.84
N GLY A 100 -16.63 5.21 17.36
CA GLY A 100 -15.69 6.13 18.01
C GLY A 100 -15.75 7.52 17.40
N GLN A 101 -15.89 8.54 18.23
CA GLN A 101 -15.81 9.93 17.81
C GLN A 101 -14.43 10.45 18.16
N PHE A 102 -13.58 10.64 17.14
CA PHE A 102 -12.23 11.15 17.34
C PHE A 102 -12.18 12.59 16.88
N SER A 103 -11.92 13.49 17.82
CA SER A 103 -11.63 14.88 17.53
C SER A 103 -10.45 15.36 18.35
N ALA A 104 -9.67 16.27 17.77
CA ALA A 104 -8.55 16.89 18.44
C ALA A 104 -8.45 18.37 18.09
N GLU A 105 -7.86 19.13 19.01
CA GLU A 105 -7.66 20.57 18.86
C GLU A 105 -6.18 20.92 18.76
N GLY A 106 -5.90 22.02 18.08
CA GLY A 106 -4.58 22.63 18.02
C GLY A 106 -4.69 24.14 18.04
N ASP A 107 -3.86 24.78 18.86
CA ASP A 107 -3.82 26.23 19.01
C ASP A 107 -2.54 26.80 18.42
N SER A 108 -2.60 28.05 17.95
CA SER A 108 -1.46 28.87 17.59
C SER A 108 -1.66 30.29 18.10
N HIS A 109 -0.55 30.98 18.37
CA HIS A 109 -0.55 32.37 18.79
C HIS A 109 0.46 33.14 17.95
N ARG A 110 0.03 34.24 17.34
CA ARG A 110 0.86 35.15 16.57
C ARG A 110 1.55 36.13 17.53
N SER A 111 2.85 36.36 17.37
CA SER A 111 3.53 37.41 18.14
C SER A 111 3.05 38.79 17.68
N PRO A 112 2.91 39.80 18.56
CA PRO A 112 2.55 41.16 18.16
C PRO A 112 3.50 41.81 17.14
N SER A 113 4.72 41.27 17.01
CA SER A 113 5.73 41.69 16.02
C SER A 113 5.52 41.11 14.62
N ASP A 114 4.65 40.12 14.46
CA ASP A 114 4.51 39.37 13.21
C ASP A 114 3.44 40.00 12.28
N ASP A 115 3.57 39.79 10.96
CA ASP A 115 2.58 40.32 9.99
C ASP A 115 1.20 39.69 10.26
N PRO A 116 0.15 40.49 10.52
CA PRO A 116 -1.16 39.97 10.83
C PRO A 116 -1.87 39.29 9.65
N ARG A 117 -1.37 39.41 8.42
CA ARG A 117 -1.90 38.72 7.22
C ARG A 117 -1.28 37.35 6.99
N SER A 118 -0.42 36.89 7.88
CA SER A 118 0.28 35.61 7.76
C SER A 118 -0.65 34.42 8.04
N THR A 119 -0.61 33.40 7.18
CA THR A 119 -1.33 32.12 7.35
C THR A 119 -0.62 31.14 8.29
N ILE A 120 0.55 31.50 8.83
CA ILE A 120 1.35 30.64 9.70
C ILE A 120 0.55 30.19 10.94
N GLY A 121 -0.31 31.06 11.48
CA GLY A 121 -1.18 30.74 12.61
C GLY A 121 -2.06 29.52 12.32
N ASP A 122 -2.71 29.51 11.16
CA ASP A 122 -3.60 28.45 10.70
C ASP A 122 -2.84 27.16 10.45
N GLU A 123 -1.74 27.23 9.71
CA GLU A 123 -0.92 26.06 9.39
C GLU A 123 -0.41 25.37 10.66
N VAL A 124 0.06 26.16 11.65
CA VAL A 124 0.54 25.64 12.93
C VAL A 124 -0.60 25.05 13.77
N ALA A 125 -1.74 25.75 13.87
CA ALA A 125 -2.90 25.25 14.60
C ALA A 125 -3.42 23.94 13.99
N VAL A 126 -3.54 23.87 12.66
CA VAL A 126 -3.97 22.68 11.93
C VAL A 126 -2.98 21.52 12.11
N ALA A 127 -1.67 21.77 11.98
CA ALA A 127 -0.67 20.74 12.17
C ALA A 127 -0.71 20.15 13.60
N ARG A 128 -0.90 21.00 14.61
CA ARG A 128 -1.07 20.57 16.01
C ARG A 128 -2.33 19.73 16.20
N ALA A 129 -3.46 20.16 15.63
CA ALA A 129 -4.71 19.40 15.70
C ALA A 129 -4.58 18.02 15.04
N LEU A 130 -3.94 17.94 13.87
CA LEU A 130 -3.71 16.67 13.17
C LEU A 130 -2.74 15.75 13.91
N ARG A 131 -1.69 16.31 14.55
CA ARG A 131 -0.78 15.53 15.39
C ARG A 131 -1.51 14.93 16.59
N HIS A 132 -2.25 15.74 17.32
CA HIS A 132 -3.04 15.25 18.46
C HIS A 132 -4.09 14.20 18.03
N LEU A 133 -4.70 14.37 16.85
CA LEU A 133 -5.61 13.38 16.29
C LEU A 133 -4.89 12.05 16.01
N ALA A 134 -3.70 12.10 15.41
CA ALA A 134 -2.88 10.91 15.17
C ALA A 134 -2.50 10.19 16.47
N ASP A 135 -2.07 10.94 17.49
CA ASP A 135 -1.75 10.39 18.81
C ASP A 135 -2.98 9.69 19.43
N THR A 136 -4.17 10.28 19.30
CA THR A 136 -5.43 9.71 19.82
C THR A 136 -5.80 8.41 19.08
N LEU A 137 -5.69 8.40 17.76
CA LEU A 137 -6.00 7.22 16.94
C LEU A 137 -5.05 6.06 17.24
N LEU A 138 -3.75 6.36 17.45
CA LEU A 138 -2.77 5.35 17.84
C LEU A 138 -3.06 4.78 19.22
N ALA A 139 -3.38 5.62 20.21
CA ALA A 139 -3.72 5.17 21.55
C ALA A 139 -4.99 4.28 21.57
N GLN A 140 -5.99 4.60 20.74
CA GLN A 140 -7.17 3.75 20.60
C GLN A 140 -6.82 2.41 19.96
N ALA A 141 -6.02 2.42 18.88
CA ALA A 141 -5.60 1.19 18.23
C ALA A 141 -4.81 0.27 19.18
N GLU A 142 -3.94 0.85 20.02
CA GLU A 142 -3.22 0.12 21.06
C GLU A 142 -4.20 -0.53 22.06
N SER A 143 -5.17 0.26 22.55
CA SER A 143 -6.21 -0.24 23.47
C SER A 143 -7.06 -1.37 22.85
N ASP A 144 -7.41 -1.24 21.57
CA ASP A 144 -8.17 -2.26 20.85
C ASP A 144 -7.37 -3.55 20.67
N ILE A 145 -6.06 -3.46 20.45
CA ILE A 145 -5.16 -4.62 20.34
C ILE A 145 -5.02 -5.34 21.69
N GLU A 146 -4.91 -4.61 22.79
CA GLU A 146 -4.81 -5.19 24.14
C GLU A 146 -6.12 -5.88 24.60
N ALA A 147 -7.26 -5.50 24.02
CA ALA A 147 -8.57 -6.04 24.36
C ALA A 147 -8.92 -7.37 23.64
N VAL A 148 -8.08 -7.83 22.71
CA VAL A 148 -8.24 -9.09 21.92
C VAL A 148 -7.48 -10.24 22.57
#